data_AF-A0A0G4PB21-F1
#
_entry.id   AF-A0A0G4PB21-F1
#
_cell.length_a   1.000
_cell.length_b   1.000
_cell.length_c   1.000
_cell.angle_alpha   90.00
_cell.angle_beta   90.00
_cell.angle_gamma   90.00
#
_symmetry.space_group_name_H-M   'P 1'
#
loop_
_entity.id
_entity.type
_entity.pdbx_description
1 polymer ?
#
loop_
_entity_poly.entity_id
_entity_poly.type
_entity_poly.pdbx_seq_one_letter_code
_entity_poly.pdbx_strand_id
1 'polypeptide(L)'
;MPPRRNPPVTAEGLLHDLSIRIEHLLRFLKADLSPAIAETSLVDFISRGANQRPWILHLQTILRWSSLALEEEEWLRMQGLDLPRPGRQVRGIWSMPSFLRHLGRSNDHNACSALQQGRKLRRFEIEFGEGITLLFAPILPTFRRLSLTEEAKAMQLLRASYANILVDARRLRLFKSNYQTLIPRLILPMR
;
A
#
# COMPACT_ATOMS: atom_id res chain seq x y z
N MET A 1 -29.77 -10.56 -16.59
CA MET A 1 -29.09 -9.25 -16.76
C MET A 1 -27.59 -9.47 -16.77
N PRO A 2 -26.83 -8.92 -17.73
CA PRO A 2 -25.37 -8.99 -17.64
C PRO A 2 -24.92 -8.19 -16.41
N PRO A 3 -23.85 -8.61 -15.70
CA PRO A 3 -23.34 -7.87 -14.56
C PRO A 3 -22.93 -6.48 -15.04
N ARG A 4 -23.49 -5.43 -14.42
CA ARG A 4 -23.06 -4.04 -14.66
C ARG A 4 -21.56 -3.97 -14.37
N ARG A 5 -20.74 -3.96 -15.41
CA ARG A 5 -19.31 -3.71 -15.28
C ARG A 5 -19.19 -2.28 -14.75
N ASN A 6 -18.75 -2.15 -13.50
CA ASN A 6 -18.44 -0.84 -12.93
C ASN A 6 -17.53 -0.08 -13.90
N PRO A 7 -17.78 1.23 -14.12
CA PRO A 7 -16.99 2.01 -15.07
C PRO A 7 -15.50 1.94 -14.73
N PRO A 8 -14.60 1.99 -15.75
CA PRO A 8 -13.17 1.99 -15.52
C PRO A 8 -12.78 3.17 -14.62
N VAL A 9 -11.89 2.92 -13.67
CA VAL A 9 -11.38 3.96 -12.77
C VAL A 9 -10.31 4.75 -13.51
N THR A 10 -10.42 6.07 -13.53
CA THR A 10 -9.44 6.97 -14.12
C THR A 10 -8.53 7.60 -13.06
N ALA A 11 -7.35 8.03 -13.49
CA ALA A 11 -6.39 8.78 -12.70
C ALA A 11 -6.99 10.09 -12.17
N GLU A 12 -7.71 10.83 -13.01
CA GLU A 12 -8.39 12.06 -12.61
C GLU A 12 -9.44 11.80 -11.53
N GLY A 13 -10.27 10.76 -11.71
CA GLY A 13 -11.28 10.39 -10.73
C GLY A 13 -10.66 10.00 -9.38
N LEU A 14 -9.58 9.22 -9.41
CA LEU A 14 -8.81 8.86 -8.23
C LEU A 14 -8.31 10.10 -7.47
N LEU A 15 -7.70 11.04 -8.17
CA LEU A 15 -7.10 12.23 -7.55
C LEU A 15 -8.16 13.22 -7.06
N HIS A 16 -9.27 13.34 -7.78
CA HIS A 16 -10.43 14.08 -7.32
C HIS A 16 -11.02 13.49 -6.03
N ASP A 17 -11.18 12.16 -5.96
CA ASP A 17 -11.64 11.49 -4.74
C ASP A 17 -10.64 11.67 -3.59
N LEU A 18 -9.34 11.67 -3.90
CA LEU A 18 -8.29 11.91 -2.92
C LEU A 18 -8.38 13.34 -2.39
N SER A 19 -8.50 14.36 -3.24
CA SER A 19 -8.55 15.76 -2.82
C SER A 19 -9.72 16.05 -1.88
N ILE A 20 -10.86 15.37 -2.08
CA ILE A 20 -12.03 15.50 -1.19
C ILE A 20 -11.76 14.87 0.19
N ARG A 21 -11.01 13.77 0.24
CA ARG A 21 -10.88 12.95 1.46
C ARG A 21 -9.58 13.15 2.23
N ILE A 22 -8.58 13.78 1.61
CA ILE A 22 -7.22 13.87 2.16
C ILE A 22 -7.19 14.68 3.46
N GLU A 23 -7.93 15.78 3.54
CA GLU A 23 -7.94 16.60 4.76
C GLU A 23 -8.51 15.82 5.96
N HIS A 24 -9.58 15.07 5.74
CA HIS A 24 -10.17 14.25 6.80
C HIS A 24 -9.24 13.10 7.22
N LEU A 25 -8.53 12.50 6.26
CA LEU A 25 -7.50 11.51 6.56
C LEU A 25 -6.39 12.12 7.41
N LEU A 26 -5.87 13.29 7.05
CA LEU A 26 -4.79 13.93 7.79
C LEU A 26 -5.23 14.30 9.22
N ARG A 27 -6.46 14.76 9.41
CA ARG A 27 -7.05 14.97 10.74
C ARG A 27 -7.13 13.67 11.53
N PHE A 28 -7.56 12.57 10.92
CA PHE A 28 -7.56 11.24 11.54
C PHE A 28 -6.14 10.79 11.94
N LEU A 29 -5.17 10.91 11.04
CA LEU A 29 -3.78 10.50 11.29
C LEU A 29 -3.16 11.34 12.42
N LYS A 30 -3.53 12.63 12.54
CA LYS A 30 -3.04 13.50 13.61
C LYS A 30 -3.74 13.23 14.95
N ALA A 31 -5.06 13.12 14.96
CA ALA A 31 -5.84 13.02 16.19
C ALA A 31 -5.80 11.62 16.82
N ASP A 32 -6.00 10.59 15.99
CA ASP A 32 -6.26 9.23 16.49
C ASP A 32 -4.98 8.37 16.43
N LEU A 33 -4.08 8.66 15.50
CA LEU A 33 -2.90 7.83 15.24
C LEU A 33 -1.64 8.34 15.96
N SER A 34 -1.43 9.66 16.01
CA SER A 34 -0.22 10.24 16.61
C SER A 34 -0.05 9.89 18.10
N PRO A 35 -1.11 9.91 18.93
CA PRO A 35 -1.02 9.42 20.31
C PRO A 35 -0.76 7.90 20.39
N ALA A 36 -1.43 7.11 19.56
CA ALA A 36 -1.24 5.66 19.51
C ALA A 36 0.18 5.24 19.09
N ILE A 37 0.82 6.04 18.23
CA ILE A 37 2.24 5.88 17.85
C ILE A 37 3.16 6.20 19.04
N ALA A 38 2.89 7.32 19.73
CA ALA A 38 3.71 7.78 20.85
C ALA A 38 3.66 6.80 22.04
N GLU A 39 2.52 6.17 22.29
CA GLU A 39 2.31 5.25 23.41
C GLU A 39 2.69 3.80 23.09
N THR A 40 3.33 3.52 21.94
CA THR A 40 3.61 2.15 21.44
C THR A 40 2.39 1.22 21.37
N SER A 41 1.19 1.78 21.49
CA SER A 41 -0.09 1.07 21.39
C SER A 41 -0.58 0.97 19.95
N LEU A 42 0.24 1.36 18.96
CA LEU A 42 -0.16 1.33 17.56
C LEU A 42 -0.58 -0.06 17.08
N VAL A 43 0.15 -1.09 17.54
CA VAL A 43 -0.20 -2.48 17.30
C VAL A 43 -1.58 -2.79 17.86
N ASP A 44 -1.86 -2.36 19.07
CA ASP A 44 -3.13 -2.56 19.75
C ASP A 44 -4.25 -1.73 19.12
N PHE A 45 -3.99 -0.49 18.73
CA PHE A 45 -4.93 0.40 18.04
C PHE A 45 -5.35 -0.21 16.71
N ILE A 46 -4.37 -0.72 15.95
CA ILE A 46 -4.61 -1.38 14.67
C ILE A 46 -5.26 -2.75 14.91
N SER A 47 -4.78 -3.56 15.85
CA SER A 47 -5.24 -4.95 16.05
C SER A 47 -6.57 -5.04 16.76
N ARG A 48 -6.90 -4.10 17.66
CA ARG A 48 -8.16 -4.09 18.40
C ARG A 48 -9.33 -3.76 17.51
N GLY A 49 -9.14 -2.95 16.45
CA GLY A 49 -10.16 -2.71 15.40
C GLY A 49 -11.58 -2.48 15.92
N ALA A 50 -11.71 -2.03 17.17
CA ALA A 50 -12.94 -2.18 17.94
C ALA A 50 -13.75 -0.93 17.67
N ASN A 51 -14.46 -1.00 16.55
CA ASN A 51 -15.43 -0.04 16.05
C ASN A 51 -14.82 1.29 15.55
N GLN A 52 -15.01 1.56 14.25
CA GLN A 52 -15.60 2.81 13.72
C GLN A 52 -14.96 3.50 12.49
N ARG A 53 -13.83 3.11 11.90
CA ARG A 53 -13.37 3.76 10.63
C ARG A 53 -12.82 2.82 9.55
N PRO A 54 -13.42 2.78 8.34
CA PRO A 54 -12.92 2.01 7.19
C PRO A 54 -11.44 2.27 6.83
N TRP A 55 -10.91 3.44 7.19
CA TRP A 55 -9.52 3.81 6.88
C TRP A 55 -8.49 3.01 7.67
N ILE A 56 -8.80 2.54 8.89
CA ILE A 56 -7.86 1.70 9.66
C ILE A 56 -7.64 0.38 8.94
N LEU A 57 -8.71 -0.27 8.47
CA LEU A 57 -8.63 -1.49 7.67
C LEU A 57 -7.88 -1.25 6.35
N HIS A 58 -8.10 -0.10 5.72
CA HIS A 58 -7.37 0.26 4.49
C HIS A 58 -5.88 0.49 4.75
N LEU A 59 -5.51 1.15 5.86
CA LEU A 59 -4.11 1.34 6.26
C LEU A 59 -3.43 0.01 6.54
N GLN A 60 -4.05 -0.88 7.31
CA GLN A 60 -3.56 -2.25 7.51
C GLN A 60 -3.32 -2.98 6.19
N THR A 61 -4.27 -2.87 5.27
CA THR A 61 -4.21 -3.52 3.97
C THR A 61 -3.04 -2.98 3.15
N ILE A 62 -2.88 -1.66 3.07
CA ILE A 62 -1.77 -1.00 2.39
C ILE A 62 -0.44 -1.46 3.00
N LEU A 63 -0.32 -1.44 4.32
CA LEU A 63 0.92 -1.79 5.02
C LEU A 63 1.29 -3.27 4.83
N ARG A 64 0.32 -4.18 4.85
CA ARG A 64 0.52 -5.61 4.56
C ARG A 64 0.99 -5.83 3.13
N TRP A 65 0.37 -5.17 2.16
CA TRP A 65 0.77 -5.28 0.75
C TRP A 65 2.15 -4.68 0.49
N SER A 66 2.45 -3.51 1.06
CA SER A 66 3.78 -2.90 0.95
C SER A 66 4.86 -3.80 1.53
N SER A 67 4.60 -4.44 2.68
CA SER A 67 5.59 -5.33 3.33
C SER A 67 5.82 -6.60 2.52
N LEU A 68 4.76 -7.20 1.97
CA LEU A 68 4.88 -8.36 1.08
C LEU A 68 5.73 -8.04 -0.17
N ALA A 69 5.60 -6.83 -0.73
CA ALA A 69 6.41 -6.41 -1.86
C ALA A 69 7.86 -6.11 -1.48
N LEU A 70 8.11 -5.57 -0.28
CA LEU A 70 9.48 -5.38 0.25
C LEU A 70 10.17 -6.72 0.52
N GLU A 71 9.46 -7.69 1.08
CA GLU A 71 9.97 -9.07 1.25
C GLU A 71 10.33 -9.69 -0.10
N GLU A 72 9.55 -9.42 -1.16
CA GLU A 72 9.88 -9.87 -2.52
C GLU A 72 11.13 -9.16 -3.06
N GLU A 73 11.23 -7.83 -2.90
CA GLU A 73 12.42 -7.07 -3.30
C GLU A 73 13.68 -7.58 -2.59
N GLU A 74 13.61 -7.84 -1.29
CA GLU A 74 14.71 -8.40 -0.50
C GLU A 74 15.05 -9.82 -0.95
N TRP A 75 14.03 -10.67 -1.14
CA TRP A 75 14.22 -12.02 -1.63
C TRP A 75 14.93 -12.02 -2.98
N LEU A 76 14.52 -11.18 -3.93
CA LEU A 76 15.19 -11.05 -5.23
C LEU A 76 16.62 -10.53 -5.09
N ARG A 77 16.86 -9.54 -4.21
CA ARG A 77 18.20 -9.00 -3.95
C ARG A 77 19.15 -10.06 -3.40
N MET A 78 18.69 -10.90 -2.47
CA MET A 78 19.49 -12.02 -1.94
C MET A 78 19.90 -13.04 -3.02
N GLN A 79 19.21 -13.07 -4.16
CA GLN A 79 19.51 -13.94 -5.30
C GLN A 79 20.36 -13.24 -6.37
N GLY A 80 20.88 -12.04 -6.08
CA GLY A 80 21.65 -11.22 -7.02
C GLY A 80 20.79 -10.52 -8.08
N LEU A 81 19.46 -10.52 -7.92
CA LEU A 81 18.53 -9.84 -8.83
C LEU A 81 18.16 -8.48 -8.27
N ASP A 82 19.05 -7.49 -8.43
CA ASP A 82 18.71 -6.10 -8.12
C ASP A 82 17.91 -5.50 -9.29
N LEU A 83 16.58 -5.44 -9.14
CA LEU A 83 15.70 -4.89 -10.16
C LEU A 83 15.52 -3.39 -9.96
N PRO A 84 15.84 -2.55 -10.95
CA PRO A 84 15.69 -1.10 -10.83
C PRO A 84 14.22 -0.64 -10.74
N ARG A 85 13.24 -1.54 -10.92
CA ARG A 85 11.81 -1.23 -10.88
C ARG A 85 11.00 -2.36 -10.23
N PRO A 86 10.31 -2.11 -9.10
CA PRO A 86 9.46 -3.11 -8.48
C PRO A 86 8.29 -3.50 -9.37
N GLY A 87 8.04 -4.81 -9.40
CA GLY A 87 6.94 -5.40 -10.16
C GLY A 87 7.21 -5.62 -11.65
N ARG A 88 8.45 -5.47 -12.13
CA ARG A 88 8.82 -6.09 -13.40
C ARG A 88 8.64 -7.60 -13.25
N GLN A 89 7.83 -8.22 -14.12
CA GLN A 89 7.61 -9.66 -14.06
C GLN A 89 8.94 -10.36 -14.29
N VAL A 90 9.46 -11.01 -13.24
CA VAL A 90 10.56 -11.94 -13.35
C VAL A 90 9.99 -13.29 -13.73
N ARG A 91 10.49 -13.87 -14.83
CA ARG A 91 10.07 -15.19 -15.31
C ARG A 91 10.95 -16.29 -14.71
N GLY A 92 10.45 -17.52 -14.72
CA GLY A 92 11.20 -18.70 -14.27
C GLY A 92 11.22 -18.89 -12.76
N ILE A 93 12.37 -19.31 -12.22
CA ILE A 93 12.52 -19.72 -10.81
C ILE A 93 12.28 -18.55 -9.86
N TRP A 94 12.47 -17.31 -10.30
CA TRP A 94 12.31 -16.09 -9.51
C TRP A 94 10.95 -15.40 -9.73
N SER A 95 9.97 -16.16 -10.21
CA SER A 95 8.60 -15.68 -10.45
C SER A 95 7.79 -15.53 -9.16
N MET A 96 6.71 -14.73 -9.23
CA MET A 96 5.76 -14.54 -8.13
C MET A 96 5.30 -15.87 -7.48
N PRO A 97 4.93 -16.93 -8.22
CA PRO A 97 4.61 -18.22 -7.61
C PRO A 97 5.75 -18.84 -6.80
N SER A 98 7.01 -18.65 -7.20
CA SER A 98 8.16 -19.14 -6.43
C SER A 98 8.41 -18.32 -5.18
N PHE A 99 8.24 -17.00 -5.24
CA PHE A 99 8.29 -16.14 -4.07
C PHE A 99 7.20 -16.52 -3.05
N LEU A 100 5.95 -16.69 -3.49
CA LEU A 100 4.85 -17.09 -2.61
C LEU A 100 5.11 -18.46 -1.96
N ARG A 101 5.67 -19.43 -2.72
CA ARG A 101 6.11 -20.71 -2.16
C ARG A 101 7.25 -20.57 -1.14
N HIS A 102 8.22 -19.69 -1.39
CA HIS A 102 9.31 -19.40 -0.44
C HIS A 102 8.77 -18.89 0.91
N LEU A 103 7.70 -18.08 0.89
CA LEU A 103 7.00 -17.63 2.08
C LEU A 103 6.03 -18.67 2.69
N GLY A 104 5.95 -19.88 2.16
CA GLY A 104 5.00 -20.90 2.60
C GLY A 104 3.53 -20.54 2.31
N ARG A 105 3.26 -19.63 1.36
CA ARG A 105 1.91 -19.19 1.01
C ARG A 105 1.36 -19.94 -0.21
N SER A 106 0.04 -20.10 -0.22
CA SER A 106 -0.72 -20.58 -1.37
C SER A 106 -0.54 -19.63 -2.56
N ASN A 107 -0.39 -20.20 -3.76
CA ASN A 107 -0.42 -19.45 -5.02
C ASN A 107 -1.87 -19.20 -5.46
N ASP A 108 -2.70 -18.64 -4.58
CA ASP A 108 -4.10 -18.34 -4.86
C ASP A 108 -4.30 -16.92 -5.39
N HIS A 109 -5.53 -16.63 -5.84
CA HIS A 109 -5.89 -15.33 -6.39
C HIS A 109 -5.65 -14.17 -5.39
N ASN A 110 -5.89 -14.40 -4.09
CA ASN A 110 -5.78 -13.35 -3.07
C ASN A 110 -4.31 -13.02 -2.80
N ALA A 111 -3.45 -14.03 -2.67
CA ALA A 111 -2.02 -13.85 -2.48
C ALA A 111 -1.37 -13.16 -3.69
N CYS A 112 -1.73 -13.58 -4.90
CA CYS A 112 -1.28 -12.95 -6.13
C CYS A 112 -1.74 -11.49 -6.22
N SER A 113 -3.01 -11.23 -5.94
CA SER A 113 -3.59 -9.88 -5.97
C SER A 113 -2.92 -8.97 -4.95
N ALA A 114 -2.72 -9.45 -3.72
CA ALA A 114 -2.04 -8.71 -2.66
C ALA A 114 -0.62 -8.29 -3.07
N LEU A 115 0.17 -9.20 -3.65
CA LEU A 115 1.52 -8.88 -4.12
C LEU A 115 1.51 -7.90 -5.29
N GLN A 116 0.58 -8.04 -6.23
CA GLN A 116 0.44 -7.10 -7.35
C GLN A 116 0.09 -5.69 -6.86
N GLN A 117 -0.80 -5.57 -5.87
CA GLN A 117 -1.11 -4.28 -5.26
C GLN A 117 0.08 -3.74 -4.46
N GLY A 118 0.83 -4.61 -3.77
CA GLY A 118 2.08 -4.24 -3.10
C GLY A 118 3.11 -3.65 -4.05
N ARG A 119 3.35 -4.31 -5.19
CA ARG A 119 4.22 -3.81 -6.26
C ARG A 119 3.76 -2.46 -6.81
N LYS A 120 2.45 -2.26 -6.96
CA LYS A 120 1.85 -0.97 -7.34
C LYS A 120 2.19 0.11 -6.30
N LEU A 121 1.92 -0.16 -5.02
CA LEU A 121 2.26 0.76 -3.93
C LEU A 121 3.75 1.12 -3.94
N ARG A 122 4.64 0.14 -4.11
CA ARG A 122 6.10 0.37 -4.19
C ARG A 122 6.53 1.29 -5.33
N ARG A 123 5.88 1.21 -6.50
CA ARG A 123 6.17 2.15 -7.60
C ARG A 123 5.82 3.60 -7.24
N PHE A 124 4.72 3.84 -6.53
CA PHE A 124 4.41 5.18 -6.01
C PHE A 124 5.44 5.64 -4.97
N GLU A 125 5.90 4.75 -4.08
CA GLU A 125 6.88 5.12 -3.03
C GLU A 125 8.27 5.43 -3.59
N ILE A 126 8.70 4.72 -4.62
CA ILE A 126 9.98 5.02 -5.28
C ILE A 126 9.91 6.37 -6.00
N GLU A 127 8.78 6.65 -6.64
CA GLU A 127 8.59 7.89 -7.39
C GLU A 127 8.43 9.12 -6.48
N PHE A 128 7.70 9.00 -5.37
CA PHE A 128 7.30 10.14 -4.56
C PHE A 128 7.83 10.14 -3.12
N GLY A 129 8.55 9.08 -2.74
CA GLY A 129 9.06 8.89 -1.39
C GLY A 129 8.12 8.09 -0.49
N GLU A 130 8.69 7.59 0.61
CA GLU A 130 7.98 6.77 1.58
C GLU A 130 6.83 7.52 2.26
N GLY A 131 5.73 6.81 2.50
CA GLY A 131 4.55 7.34 3.19
C GLY A 131 3.46 7.86 2.24
N ILE A 132 3.78 8.14 0.97
CA ILE A 132 2.81 8.58 -0.05
C ILE A 132 1.63 7.61 -0.20
N THR A 133 1.89 6.32 -0.07
CA THR A 133 0.91 5.24 -0.24
C THR A 133 -0.16 5.23 0.83
N LEU A 134 0.15 5.73 2.03
CA LEU A 134 -0.81 5.81 3.13
C LEU A 134 -1.90 6.84 2.85
N LEU A 135 -1.62 7.85 2.03
CA LEU A 135 -2.60 8.83 1.58
C LEU A 135 -3.69 8.18 0.69
N PHE A 136 -3.46 6.98 0.17
CA PHE A 136 -4.47 6.24 -0.58
C PHE A 136 -5.45 5.45 0.29
N ALA A 137 -5.26 5.40 1.62
CA ALA A 137 -6.21 4.73 2.52
C ALA A 137 -7.69 5.13 2.28
N PRO A 138 -8.07 6.42 2.18
CA PRO A 138 -9.47 6.79 1.97
C PRO A 138 -10.04 6.38 0.59
N ILE A 139 -9.16 6.15 -0.39
CA ILE A 139 -9.51 5.84 -1.78
C ILE A 139 -9.01 4.45 -2.21
N LEU A 140 -8.69 3.59 -1.25
CA LEU A 140 -8.10 2.27 -1.52
C LEU A 140 -8.95 1.42 -2.49
N PRO A 141 -10.29 1.36 -2.38
CA PRO A 141 -11.11 0.60 -3.35
C PRO A 141 -10.94 1.09 -4.79
N THR A 142 -10.85 2.40 -4.99
CA THR A 142 -10.63 3.04 -6.30
C THR A 142 -9.20 2.77 -6.79
N PHE A 143 -8.21 2.96 -5.92
CA PHE A 143 -6.79 2.69 -6.21
C PHE A 143 -6.52 1.25 -6.67
N ARG A 144 -7.15 0.26 -6.02
CA ARG A 144 -7.01 -1.16 -6.36
C ARG A 144 -7.37 -1.45 -7.82
N ARG A 145 -8.37 -0.73 -8.34
CA ARG A 145 -8.95 -0.93 -9.67
C ARG A 145 -8.22 -0.17 -10.78
N LEU A 146 -7.24 0.68 -10.45
CA LEU A 146 -6.42 1.36 -11.44
C LEU A 146 -5.69 0.33 -12.32
N SER A 147 -5.83 0.51 -13.63
CA SER A 147 -5.00 -0.17 -14.63
C SER A 147 -3.57 0.36 -14.59
N LEU A 148 -2.63 -0.33 -15.24
CA LEU A 148 -1.24 0.15 -15.37
C LEU A 148 -1.16 1.50 -16.10
N THR A 149 -2.01 1.72 -17.11
CA THR A 149 -2.06 2.98 -17.86
C THR A 149 -2.53 4.13 -16.96
N GLU A 150 -3.60 3.91 -16.21
CA GLU A 150 -4.15 4.91 -15.29
C GLU A 150 -3.26 5.12 -14.06
N GLU A 151 -2.52 4.11 -13.64
CA GLU A 151 -1.45 4.26 -12.65
C GLU A 151 -0.38 5.24 -13.14
N ALA A 152 0.16 5.04 -14.34
CA ALA A 152 1.18 5.93 -14.90
C ALA A 152 0.65 7.36 -15.05
N LYS A 153 -0.60 7.52 -15.48
CA LYS A 153 -1.27 8.81 -15.58
C LYS A 153 -1.49 9.46 -14.20
N ALA A 154 -1.89 8.69 -13.18
CA ALA A 154 -2.03 9.19 -11.81
C ALA A 154 -0.68 9.68 -11.27
N MET A 155 0.42 8.99 -11.58
CA MET A 155 1.75 9.47 -11.22
C MET A 155 2.09 10.80 -11.91
N GLN A 156 1.81 10.93 -13.21
CA GLN A 156 2.04 12.19 -13.92
C GLN A 156 1.24 13.35 -13.32
N LEU A 157 -0.05 13.13 -13.03
CA LEU A 157 -0.91 14.15 -12.43
C LEU A 157 -0.49 14.52 -11.01
N LEU A 158 -0.08 13.54 -10.19
CA LEU A 158 0.48 13.81 -8.86
C LEU A 158 1.74 14.67 -8.95
N ARG A 159 2.62 14.40 -9.92
CA ARG A 159 3.85 15.18 -10.15
C ARG A 159 3.54 16.64 -10.53
N ALA A 160 2.41 16.93 -11.15
CA ALA A 160 2.00 18.29 -11.51
C ALA A 160 1.41 19.08 -10.31
N SER A 161 0.80 18.40 -9.34
CA SER A 161 0.05 19.02 -8.22
C SER A 161 0.80 18.96 -6.87
N TYR A 162 2.14 18.91 -6.92
CA TYR A 162 3.00 18.13 -6.02
C TYR A 162 3.28 18.69 -4.61
N ALA A 163 3.12 20.00 -4.37
CA ALA A 163 3.70 20.62 -3.17
C ALA A 163 3.07 20.15 -1.85
N ASN A 164 1.74 20.10 -1.76
CA ASN A 164 1.06 19.82 -0.48
C ASN A 164 1.09 18.32 -0.14
N ILE A 165 0.89 17.45 -1.14
CA ILE A 165 0.83 15.98 -0.96
C ILE A 165 2.17 15.43 -0.48
N LEU A 166 3.30 15.96 -0.95
CA LEU A 166 4.62 15.53 -0.48
C LEU A 166 4.94 15.92 0.96
N VAL A 167 4.55 17.12 1.37
CA VAL A 167 4.75 17.57 2.76
C VAL A 167 4.00 16.64 3.71
N ASP A 168 2.79 16.25 3.34
CA ASP A 168 2.00 15.31 4.12
C ASP A 168 2.55 13.88 4.06
N ALA A 169 2.99 13.39 2.91
CA ALA A 169 3.63 12.07 2.78
C ALA A 169 4.89 11.94 3.67
N ARG A 170 5.73 12.98 3.74
CA ARG A 170 6.92 13.00 4.61
C ARG A 170 6.55 12.86 6.08
N ARG A 171 5.46 13.49 6.53
CA ARG A 171 4.96 13.36 7.91
C ARG A 171 4.51 11.93 8.22
N LEU A 172 4.02 11.21 7.21
CA LEU A 172 3.56 9.83 7.33
C LEU A 172 4.67 8.78 7.19
N ARG A 173 5.87 9.16 6.75
CA ARG A 173 7.02 8.25 6.69
C ARG A 173 7.33 7.64 8.07
N LEU A 174 7.33 8.46 9.12
CA LEU A 174 7.58 7.99 10.50
C LEU A 174 6.52 6.98 10.94
N PHE A 175 5.26 7.24 10.59
CA PHE A 175 4.17 6.30 10.86
C PHE A 175 4.38 4.96 10.16
N LYS A 176 4.71 4.98 8.87
CA LYS A 176 4.98 3.78 8.08
C LYS A 176 6.13 2.97 8.68
N SER A 177 7.25 3.62 8.99
CA SER A 177 8.44 3.00 9.58
C SER A 177 8.11 2.31 10.89
N ASN A 178 7.37 2.97 11.79
CA ASN A 178 7.00 2.41 13.08
C ASN A 178 6.10 1.18 12.94
N TYR A 179 5.19 1.16 11.95
CA TYR A 179 4.37 -0.03 11.73
C TYR A 179 5.18 -1.19 11.12
N GLN A 180 6.05 -0.90 10.16
CA GLN A 180 6.84 -1.94 9.48
C GLN A 180 7.82 -2.66 10.41
N THR A 181 8.37 -1.96 11.41
CA THR A 181 9.19 -2.59 12.46
C THR A 181 8.37 -3.49 13.40
N LEU A 182 7.05 -3.31 13.45
CA LEU A 182 6.13 -4.09 14.28
C LEU A 182 5.55 -5.31 13.55
N ILE A 183 5.49 -5.32 12.21
CA ILE A 183 4.97 -6.45 11.41
C ILE A 183 5.68 -7.78 11.69
N PRO A 184 7.02 -7.88 11.80
CA PRO A 184 7.68 -9.14 12.13
C PRO A 184 7.20 -9.77 13.44
N ARG A 185 6.65 -8.97 14.36
CA ARG A 185 6.10 -9.41 15.66
C ARG A 185 4.63 -9.82 15.59
N LEU A 186 3.92 -9.47 14.52
CA LEU A 186 2.48 -9.67 14.33
C LEU A 186 2.14 -10.70 13.24
N ILE A 187 3.15 -11.30 12.60
CA ILE A 187 2.95 -12.52 11.80
C ILE A 187 2.67 -13.67 12.78
N LEU A 188 1.48 -13.65 13.37
CA LEU A 188 0.82 -14.89 13.77
C LEU A 188 0.57 -15.67 12.47
N PRO A 189 0.94 -16.95 12.39
CA PRO A 189 0.56 -17.78 11.27
C PRO A 189 -0.97 -17.82 11.26
N MET A 190 -1.59 -17.27 10.22
CA MET A 190 -2.98 -17.61 9.94
C MET A 190 -2.97 -19.08 9.53
N ARG A 191 -3.30 -19.94 10.51
CA ARG A 191 -3.68 -21.33 10.28
C ARG A 191 -4.97 -21.39 9.49
#